data_AF-A0A7R9W7V1-F1
#
_entry.id   AF-A0A7R9W7V1-F1
#
_cell.length_a   1.000
_cell.length_b   1.000
_cell.length_c   1.000
_cell.angle_alpha   90.00
_cell.angle_beta   90.00
_cell.angle_gamma   90.00
#
_symmetry.space_group_name_H-M   'P 1'
#
loop_
_entity.id
_entity.type
_entity.pdbx_description
1 polymer ?
#
loop_
_entity_poly.entity_id
_entity_poly.type
_entity_poly.pdbx_seq_one_letter_code
_entity_poly.pdbx_strand_id
1 'polypeptide(L)'
;MPPIGGGGSKGDAGGGSDSRFFTTQKKGEMHELRLELHSTDRTTKVDAVKKVIASMTVGKDVSMLFTDVLNCVQTGNIELKKLVYLYLINYAKSQPELTLLAVNTFVKDANDPNPLIRALAVRTMGCIRVDRITEYLCEPLSRALRDEDPYVRKTAAVCVAKLYDIAPGLVQERGFLETLHDLISDSNPSVVANSVAALSEIAET
;
A
#
# COMPACT_ATOMS: atom_id res chain seq x y z
N MET A 1 -72.75 29.96 -26.23
CA MET A 1 -72.11 28.78 -25.65
C MET A 1 -70.61 28.82 -25.95
N PRO A 2 -69.74 28.96 -24.95
CA PRO A 2 -68.29 28.81 -25.07
C PRO A 2 -67.82 27.41 -24.62
N PRO A 3 -66.60 26.99 -24.97
CA PRO A 3 -65.73 26.17 -24.11
C PRO A 3 -64.60 27.07 -23.54
N ILE A 4 -64.43 27.24 -22.22
CA ILE A 4 -63.71 26.37 -21.24
C ILE A 4 -62.29 26.08 -21.76
N GLY A 5 -61.23 26.80 -21.34
CA GLY A 5 -60.54 26.72 -20.03
C GLY A 5 -59.51 25.58 -20.07
N GLY A 6 -58.21 25.69 -19.78
CA GLY A 6 -57.32 26.75 -19.28
C GLY A 6 -55.90 26.17 -19.09
N GLY A 7 -54.97 26.98 -18.55
CA GLY A 7 -53.67 26.58 -17.99
C GLY A 7 -52.58 26.27 -19.03
N GLY A 8 -51.30 26.59 -18.85
CA GLY A 8 -50.55 27.07 -17.70
C GLY A 8 -49.09 27.29 -18.13
N SER A 9 -48.36 27.99 -17.28
CA SER A 9 -47.04 28.61 -17.43
C SER A 9 -45.94 27.85 -18.20
N LYS A 10 -45.18 28.64 -18.98
CA LYS A 10 -43.87 28.30 -19.55
C LYS A 10 -42.87 27.95 -18.44
N GLY A 11 -42.30 26.75 -18.57
CA GLY A 11 -40.87 26.43 -18.46
C GLY A 11 -40.10 26.93 -17.24
N ASP A 12 -39.92 26.05 -16.26
CA ASP A 12 -38.68 25.98 -15.51
C ASP A 12 -38.19 24.52 -15.48
N ALA A 13 -36.99 24.29 -16.00
CA ALA A 13 -36.23 23.05 -15.88
C ALA A 13 -34.77 23.30 -16.24
N GLY A 14 -34.13 24.24 -15.53
CA GLY A 14 -32.69 24.47 -15.58
C GLY A 14 -31.95 23.74 -14.46
N GLY A 15 -31.84 22.41 -14.55
CA GLY A 15 -31.17 21.59 -13.54
C GLY A 15 -30.43 20.40 -14.14
N GLY A 16 -29.34 20.63 -14.87
CA GLY A 16 -28.58 19.54 -15.51
C GLY A 16 -27.19 19.87 -16.04
N SER A 17 -26.63 21.04 -15.68
CA SER A 17 -25.33 21.52 -16.18
C SER A 17 -24.18 21.33 -15.18
N ASP A 18 -24.42 21.40 -13.87
CA ASP A 18 -23.35 21.32 -12.87
C ASP A 18 -22.70 19.93 -12.80
N SER A 19 -23.49 18.85 -12.83
CA SER A 19 -22.95 17.48 -12.73
C SER A 19 -22.02 17.11 -13.90
N ARG A 20 -22.25 17.69 -15.09
CA ARG A 20 -21.41 17.50 -16.29
C ARG A 20 -20.14 18.35 -16.27
N PHE A 21 -20.18 19.54 -15.68
CA PHE A 21 -18.99 20.39 -15.57
C PHE A 21 -17.97 19.82 -14.59
N PHE A 22 -18.44 19.33 -13.43
CA PHE A 22 -17.59 18.68 -12.43
C PHE A 22 -17.00 17.33 -12.91
N THR A 23 -17.68 16.59 -13.79
CA THR A 23 -17.14 15.34 -14.35
C THR A 23 -16.08 15.58 -15.42
N THR A 24 -16.19 16.64 -16.22
CA THR A 24 -15.18 16.99 -17.23
C THR A 24 -13.89 17.52 -16.60
N GLN A 25 -13.96 18.34 -15.55
CA GLN A 25 -12.77 18.78 -14.81
C GLN A 25 -12.05 17.61 -14.13
N LYS A 26 -12.79 16.70 -13.47
CA LYS A 26 -12.21 15.48 -12.86
C LYS A 26 -11.48 14.59 -13.87
N LYS A 27 -11.99 14.51 -15.12
CA LYS A 27 -11.35 13.72 -16.19
C LYS A 27 -10.03 14.36 -16.67
N GLY A 28 -9.95 15.68 -16.69
CA GLY A 28 -8.74 16.44 -17.02
C GLY A 28 -7.64 16.27 -15.97
N GLU A 29 -7.98 16.45 -14.69
CA GLU A 29 -7.04 16.28 -13.56
C GLU A 29 -6.38 14.89 -13.59
N MET A 30 -7.17 13.84 -13.83
CA MET A 30 -6.66 12.46 -13.83
C MET A 30 -5.79 12.15 -15.05
N HIS A 31 -6.08 12.77 -16.19
CA HIS A 31 -5.25 12.66 -17.37
C HIS A 31 -3.89 13.36 -17.18
N GLU A 32 -3.90 14.55 -16.57
CA GLU A 32 -2.69 15.30 -16.23
C GLU A 32 -1.80 14.51 -15.26
N LEU A 33 -2.38 13.96 -14.18
CA LEU A 33 -1.63 13.10 -13.25
C LEU A 33 -1.01 11.89 -13.96
N ARG A 34 -1.73 11.26 -14.90
CA ARG A 34 -1.16 10.16 -15.68
C ARG A 34 0.05 10.63 -16.49
N LEU A 35 0.00 11.80 -17.12
CA LEU A 35 1.14 12.34 -17.86
C LEU A 35 2.33 12.63 -16.92
N GLU A 36 2.08 13.23 -15.76
CA GLU A 36 3.12 13.52 -14.77
C GLU A 36 3.79 12.23 -14.22
N LEU A 37 3.03 11.15 -14.00
CA LEU A 37 3.56 9.85 -13.57
C LEU A 37 4.51 9.21 -14.60
N HIS A 38 4.28 9.48 -15.89
CA HIS A 38 5.13 9.02 -16.99
C HIS A 38 6.31 9.96 -17.29
N SER A 39 6.39 11.13 -16.64
CA SER A 39 7.50 12.07 -16.81
C SER A 39 8.85 11.42 -16.53
N THR A 40 9.90 11.79 -17.26
CA THR A 40 11.26 11.33 -16.93
C THR A 40 11.85 12.06 -15.72
N ASP A 41 11.25 13.19 -15.34
CA ASP A 41 11.68 13.98 -14.19
C ASP A 41 11.24 13.37 -12.86
N ARG A 42 12.20 13.18 -11.97
CA ARG A 42 11.97 12.50 -10.68
C ARG A 42 11.12 13.33 -9.73
N THR A 43 11.36 14.63 -9.68
CA THR A 43 10.59 15.59 -8.88
C THR A 43 9.13 15.60 -9.30
N THR A 44 8.89 15.68 -10.61
CA THR A 44 7.54 15.62 -11.20
C THR A 44 6.82 14.32 -10.81
N LYS A 45 7.50 13.16 -10.88
CA LYS A 45 6.89 11.89 -10.43
C LYS A 45 6.52 11.89 -8.95
N VAL A 46 7.41 12.38 -8.09
CA VAL A 46 7.16 12.46 -6.64
C VAL A 46 5.94 13.32 -6.36
N ASP A 47 5.86 14.48 -7.00
CA ASP A 47 4.73 15.40 -6.83
C ASP A 47 3.43 14.81 -7.39
N ALA A 48 3.50 14.12 -8.53
CA ALA A 48 2.36 13.39 -9.09
C ALA A 48 1.81 12.35 -8.11
N VAL A 49 2.66 11.49 -7.54
CA VAL A 49 2.22 10.47 -6.57
C VAL A 49 1.69 11.13 -5.29
N LYS A 50 2.27 12.25 -4.84
CA LYS A 50 1.72 13.03 -3.71
C LYS A 50 0.30 13.52 -3.99
N LYS A 51 0.05 14.06 -5.20
CA LYS A 51 -1.31 14.47 -5.63
C LYS A 51 -2.28 13.29 -5.72
N VAL A 52 -1.82 12.13 -6.17
CA VAL A 52 -2.61 10.88 -6.20
C VAL A 52 -3.00 10.47 -4.78
N ILE A 53 -2.05 10.47 -3.83
CA ILE A 53 -2.33 10.15 -2.42
C ILE A 53 -3.28 11.17 -1.80
N ALA A 54 -3.10 12.47 -2.07
CA ALA A 54 -4.01 13.50 -1.59
C ALA A 54 -5.44 13.28 -2.11
N SER A 55 -5.59 12.91 -3.38
CA SER A 55 -6.88 12.56 -4.00
C SER A 55 -7.51 11.33 -3.34
N MET A 56 -6.70 10.30 -3.04
CA MET A 56 -7.11 9.11 -2.30
C MET A 56 -7.59 9.45 -0.88
N THR A 57 -6.90 10.35 -0.18
CA THR A 57 -7.27 10.78 1.19
C THR A 57 -8.61 11.52 1.24
N VAL A 58 -8.97 12.26 0.18
CA VAL A 58 -10.30 12.91 0.08
C VAL A 58 -11.39 11.98 -0.47
N GLY A 59 -11.10 10.68 -0.64
CA GLY A 59 -12.05 9.67 -1.09
C GLY A 59 -12.32 9.65 -2.59
N LYS A 60 -11.49 10.33 -3.41
CA LYS A 60 -11.56 10.18 -4.88
C LYS A 60 -11.00 8.81 -5.26
N ASP A 61 -11.71 8.09 -6.13
CA ASP A 61 -11.17 6.86 -6.69
C ASP A 61 -10.12 7.16 -7.77
N VAL A 62 -8.86 6.88 -7.43
CA VAL A 62 -7.69 7.00 -8.31
C VAL A 62 -7.19 5.65 -8.82
N SER A 63 -7.99 4.58 -8.65
CA SER A 63 -7.63 3.21 -9.03
C SER A 63 -7.19 3.05 -10.50
N MET A 64 -7.71 3.89 -11.40
CA MET A 64 -7.29 3.90 -12.81
C MET A 64 -5.82 4.27 -13.05
N LEU A 65 -5.13 4.80 -12.04
CA LEU A 65 -3.71 5.15 -12.08
C LEU A 65 -2.84 4.04 -11.48
N PHE A 66 -3.42 2.90 -11.06
CA PHE A 66 -2.68 1.86 -10.34
C PHE A 66 -1.45 1.37 -11.10
N THR A 67 -1.60 1.03 -12.39
CA THR A 67 -0.48 0.57 -13.23
C THR A 67 0.57 1.65 -13.41
N ASP A 68 0.14 2.91 -13.54
CA ASP A 68 1.01 4.06 -13.73
C ASP A 68 1.86 4.33 -12.47
N VAL A 69 1.22 4.25 -11.29
CA VAL A 69 1.86 4.36 -9.98
C VAL A 69 2.77 3.15 -9.72
N LEU A 70 2.34 1.94 -10.07
CA LEU A 70 3.15 0.73 -9.91
C LEU A 70 4.43 0.81 -10.74
N ASN A 71 4.40 1.32 -11.96
CA ASN A 71 5.61 1.51 -12.77
C ASN A 71 6.64 2.45 -12.12
N CYS A 72 6.22 3.31 -11.20
CA CYS A 72 7.12 4.18 -10.45
C CYS A 72 7.88 3.45 -9.33
N VAL A 73 7.49 2.21 -8.96
CA VAL A 73 8.09 1.45 -7.86
C VAL A 73 9.54 1.00 -8.13
N GLN A 74 9.89 0.82 -9.40
CA GLN A 74 11.20 0.31 -9.84
C GLN A 74 12.33 1.36 -9.77
N THR A 75 12.06 2.50 -9.15
CA THR A 75 13.04 3.57 -8.91
C THR A 75 13.93 3.28 -7.69
N GLY A 76 15.15 3.81 -7.71
CA GLY A 76 16.05 3.83 -6.54
C GLY A 76 15.72 4.95 -5.53
N ASN A 77 14.74 5.82 -5.82
CA ASN A 77 14.34 6.89 -4.92
C ASN A 77 13.46 6.36 -3.78
N ILE A 78 13.96 6.44 -2.55
CA ILE A 78 13.28 5.94 -1.34
C ILE A 78 11.98 6.70 -1.06
N GLU A 79 11.94 8.02 -1.27
CA GLU A 79 10.75 8.84 -1.05
C GLU A 79 9.61 8.38 -1.97
N LEU A 80 9.88 8.26 -3.27
CA LEU A 80 8.91 7.78 -4.25
C LEU A 80 8.44 6.35 -3.93
N LYS A 81 9.36 5.46 -3.53
CA LYS A 81 9.03 4.09 -3.14
C LYS A 81 8.08 4.05 -1.93
N LYS A 82 8.32 4.87 -0.91
CA LYS A 82 7.41 4.99 0.27
C LYS A 82 6.01 5.43 -0.14
N LEU A 83 5.89 6.40 -1.04
CA LEU A 83 4.61 6.90 -1.53
C LEU A 83 3.86 5.82 -2.33
N VAL A 84 4.56 5.14 -3.24
CA VAL A 84 3.97 4.03 -4.02
C VAL A 84 3.53 2.89 -3.09
N TYR A 85 4.34 2.52 -2.09
CA TYR A 85 3.98 1.47 -1.14
C TYR A 85 2.74 1.84 -0.30
N LEU A 86 2.63 3.10 0.15
CA LEU A 86 1.43 3.61 0.83
C LEU A 86 0.19 3.46 -0.05
N TYR A 87 0.30 3.83 -1.33
CA TYR A 87 -0.77 3.66 -2.30
C TYR A 87 -1.18 2.19 -2.46
N LEU A 88 -0.21 1.29 -2.62
CA LEU A 88 -0.45 -0.15 -2.76
C LEU A 88 -1.15 -0.74 -1.52
N ILE A 89 -0.71 -0.39 -0.30
CA ILE A 89 -1.36 -0.87 0.94
C ILE A 89 -2.84 -0.44 0.97
N ASN A 90 -3.13 0.81 0.60
CA ASN A 90 -4.49 1.33 0.63
C ASN A 90 -5.40 0.62 -0.39
N TYR A 91 -4.89 0.34 -1.59
CA TYR A 91 -5.65 -0.31 -2.65
C TYR A 91 -5.61 -1.84 -2.61
N ALA A 92 -4.76 -2.46 -1.78
CA ALA A 92 -4.59 -3.91 -1.75
C ALA A 92 -5.88 -4.69 -1.45
N LYS A 93 -6.76 -4.14 -0.59
CA LYS A 93 -8.05 -4.77 -0.27
C LYS A 93 -9.05 -4.70 -1.43
N SER A 94 -9.07 -3.57 -2.14
CA SER A 94 -10.00 -3.35 -3.24
C SER A 94 -9.52 -3.95 -4.56
N GLN A 95 -8.21 -4.11 -4.73
CA GLN A 95 -7.55 -4.58 -5.96
C GLN A 95 -6.42 -5.58 -5.65
N PRO A 96 -6.73 -6.78 -5.12
CA PRO A 96 -5.72 -7.77 -4.76
C PRO A 96 -4.93 -8.29 -5.98
N GLU A 97 -5.60 -8.53 -7.11
CA GLU A 97 -4.96 -9.05 -8.33
C GLU A 97 -3.93 -8.07 -8.92
N LEU A 98 -4.20 -6.76 -8.88
CA LEU A 98 -3.23 -5.76 -9.34
C LEU A 98 -2.07 -5.61 -8.34
N THR A 99 -2.34 -5.78 -7.05
CA THR A 99 -1.30 -5.76 -6.02
C THR A 99 -0.34 -6.95 -6.16
N LEU A 100 -0.82 -8.08 -6.67
CA LEU A 100 0.02 -9.25 -6.97
C LEU A 100 1.15 -8.92 -7.96
N LEU A 101 0.93 -7.97 -8.88
CA LEU A 101 1.96 -7.52 -9.82
C LEU A 101 3.16 -6.84 -9.12
N ALA A 102 2.94 -6.27 -7.92
CA ALA A 102 3.97 -5.63 -7.11
C ALA A 102 4.83 -6.62 -6.32
N VAL A 103 4.38 -7.87 -6.14
CA VAL A 103 5.05 -8.87 -5.27
C VAL A 103 6.48 -9.13 -5.70
N ASN A 104 6.73 -9.30 -7.00
CA ASN A 104 8.09 -9.48 -7.51
C ASN A 104 9.00 -8.30 -7.17
N THR A 105 8.45 -7.08 -7.16
CA THR A 105 9.20 -5.90 -6.75
C THR A 105 9.45 -5.90 -5.25
N PHE A 106 8.46 -6.23 -4.41
CA PHE A 106 8.67 -6.34 -2.97
C PHE A 106 9.73 -7.39 -2.61
N VAL A 107 9.70 -8.56 -3.25
CA VAL A 107 10.69 -9.62 -3.04
C VAL A 107 12.09 -9.14 -3.46
N LYS A 108 12.19 -8.40 -4.57
CA LYS A 108 13.46 -7.77 -4.99
C LYS A 108 13.94 -6.73 -3.98
N ASP A 109 13.05 -5.84 -3.55
CA ASP A 109 13.36 -4.76 -2.60
C ASP A 109 13.72 -5.31 -1.20
N ALA A 110 13.16 -6.45 -0.81
CA ALA A 110 13.54 -7.18 0.40
C ALA A 110 14.99 -7.72 0.36
N ASN A 111 15.64 -7.71 -0.80
CA ASN A 111 17.04 -8.09 -1.01
C ASN A 111 17.92 -6.90 -1.41
N ASP A 112 17.41 -5.67 -1.30
CA ASP A 112 18.17 -4.48 -1.65
C ASP A 112 19.39 -4.31 -0.72
N PRO A 113 20.55 -3.83 -1.20
CA PRO A 113 21.69 -3.52 -0.34
C PRO A 113 21.36 -2.52 0.78
N ASN A 114 20.36 -1.65 0.58
CA ASN A 114 19.95 -0.68 1.58
C ASN A 114 18.98 -1.30 2.62
N PRO A 115 19.36 -1.35 3.92
CA PRO A 115 18.53 -1.92 4.98
C PRO A 115 17.18 -1.21 5.15
N LEU A 116 17.10 0.09 4.83
CA LEU A 116 15.84 0.83 4.89
C LEU A 116 14.85 0.37 3.82
N ILE A 117 15.35 -0.03 2.63
CA ILE A 117 14.50 -0.55 1.56
C ILE A 117 14.05 -1.98 1.91
N ARG A 118 14.97 -2.82 2.42
CA ARG A 118 14.62 -4.18 2.87
C ARG A 118 13.53 -4.18 3.92
N ALA A 119 13.73 -3.42 5.00
CA ALA A 119 12.76 -3.29 6.08
C ALA A 119 11.43 -2.69 5.61
N LEU A 120 11.48 -1.71 4.70
CA LEU A 120 10.28 -1.10 4.13
C LEU A 120 9.46 -2.12 3.33
N ALA A 121 10.10 -2.97 2.53
CA ALA A 121 9.44 -4.01 1.75
C ALA A 121 8.75 -5.05 2.65
N VAL A 122 9.48 -5.61 3.62
CA VAL A 122 8.96 -6.61 4.56
C VAL A 122 7.76 -6.05 5.34
N ARG A 123 7.90 -4.83 5.89
CA ARG A 123 6.81 -4.17 6.62
C ARG A 123 5.58 -3.95 5.76
N THR A 124 5.77 -3.59 4.49
CA THR A 124 4.68 -3.30 3.55
C THR A 124 3.93 -4.56 3.19
N MET A 125 4.64 -5.64 2.86
CA MET A 125 4.04 -6.94 2.60
C MET A 125 3.25 -7.44 3.83
N GLY A 126 3.78 -7.28 5.05
CA GLY A 126 3.06 -7.65 6.27
C GLY A 126 1.82 -6.80 6.59
N CYS A 127 1.65 -5.65 5.94
CA CYS A 127 0.42 -4.84 6.07
C CYS A 127 -0.64 -5.21 5.02
N ILE A 128 -0.27 -5.95 3.98
CA ILE A 128 -1.19 -6.37 2.92
C ILE A 128 -1.88 -7.66 3.35
N ARG A 129 -3.15 -7.53 3.78
CA ARG A 129 -4.00 -8.66 4.21
C ARG A 129 -4.62 -9.39 3.02
N VAL A 130 -3.78 -10.00 2.18
CA VAL A 130 -4.20 -10.79 1.01
C VAL A 130 -3.49 -12.14 1.09
N ASP A 131 -4.26 -13.23 1.27
CA ASP A 131 -3.73 -14.58 1.55
C ASP A 131 -2.62 -15.01 0.58
N ARG A 132 -2.80 -14.74 -0.73
CA ARG A 132 -1.77 -15.04 -1.74
C ARG A 132 -0.46 -14.31 -1.50
N ILE A 133 -0.50 -13.05 -1.04
CA ILE A 133 0.69 -12.23 -0.78
C ILE A 133 1.41 -12.71 0.48
N THR A 134 0.65 -13.21 1.46
CA THR A 134 1.15 -13.80 2.69
C THR A 134 2.14 -14.94 2.44
N GLU A 135 1.86 -15.82 1.47
CA GLU A 135 2.77 -16.91 1.10
C GLU A 135 4.11 -16.40 0.54
N TYR A 136 4.07 -15.35 -0.29
CA TYR A 136 5.27 -14.73 -0.86
C TYR A 136 6.09 -13.94 0.17
N LEU A 137 5.51 -13.58 1.31
CA LEU A 137 6.21 -12.88 2.39
C LEU A 137 7.12 -13.80 3.21
N CYS A 138 6.80 -15.09 3.33
CA CYS A 138 7.52 -16.00 4.23
C CYS A 138 9.03 -16.05 3.95
N GLU A 139 9.43 -16.14 2.69
CA GLU A 139 10.85 -16.23 2.32
C GLU A 139 11.62 -14.90 2.57
N PRO A 140 11.13 -13.73 2.13
CA PRO A 140 11.65 -12.43 2.57
C PRO A 140 11.72 -12.26 4.09
N LEU A 141 10.67 -12.67 4.81
CA LEU A 141 10.57 -12.50 6.27
C LEU A 141 11.60 -13.37 7.00
N SER A 142 11.75 -14.63 6.59
CA SER A 142 12.75 -15.56 7.15
C SER A 142 14.17 -14.97 7.09
N ARG A 143 14.52 -14.39 5.93
CA ARG A 143 15.82 -13.71 5.74
C ARG A 143 15.93 -12.44 6.57
N ALA A 144 14.87 -11.65 6.64
CA ALA A 144 14.84 -10.39 7.40
C ALA A 144 15.00 -10.61 8.92
N LEU A 145 14.51 -11.72 9.47
CA LEU A 145 14.72 -12.10 10.87
C LEU A 145 16.20 -12.39 11.19
N ARG A 146 16.99 -12.76 10.18
CA ARG A 146 18.42 -13.09 10.29
C ARG A 146 19.32 -12.04 9.62
N ASP A 147 18.76 -10.86 9.32
CA ASP A 147 19.48 -9.79 8.63
C ASP A 147 20.64 -9.27 9.48
N GLU A 148 21.70 -8.79 8.85
CA GLU A 148 22.84 -8.18 9.55
C GLU A 148 22.45 -6.88 10.25
N ASP A 149 21.52 -6.13 9.65
CA ASP A 149 21.08 -4.83 10.14
C ASP A 149 19.96 -4.97 11.20
N PRO A 150 20.16 -4.45 12.43
CA PRO A 150 19.17 -4.54 13.50
C PRO A 150 17.84 -3.84 13.18
N TYR A 151 17.83 -2.82 12.31
CA TYR A 151 16.61 -2.15 11.87
C TYR A 151 15.73 -3.09 11.05
N VAL A 152 16.34 -3.95 10.24
CA VAL A 152 15.61 -4.97 9.48
C VAL A 152 15.09 -6.05 10.42
N ARG A 153 15.95 -6.59 11.32
CA ARG A 153 15.54 -7.63 12.29
C ARG A 153 14.37 -7.19 13.18
N LYS A 154 14.43 -5.98 13.76
CA LYS A 154 13.32 -5.47 14.60
C LYS A 154 12.03 -5.28 13.79
N THR A 155 12.15 -4.89 12.51
CA THR A 155 10.98 -4.72 11.63
C THR A 155 10.37 -6.08 11.28
N ALA A 156 11.21 -7.09 11.06
CA ALA A 156 10.80 -8.47 10.82
C ALA A 156 10.08 -9.06 12.05
N ALA A 157 10.58 -8.82 13.27
CA ALA A 157 9.93 -9.26 14.50
C ALA A 157 8.47 -8.78 14.61
N VAL A 158 8.22 -7.48 14.39
CA VAL A 158 6.85 -6.92 14.36
C VAL A 158 6.03 -7.51 13.22
N CYS A 159 6.65 -7.83 12.09
CA CYS A 159 5.97 -8.43 10.95
C CYS A 159 5.52 -9.88 11.23
N VAL A 160 6.22 -10.63 12.09
CA VAL A 160 5.82 -11.98 12.52
C VAL A 160 4.50 -11.93 13.31
N ALA A 161 4.36 -10.99 14.25
CA ALA A 161 3.10 -10.80 15.00
C ALA A 161 1.92 -10.53 14.05
N LYS A 162 2.09 -9.59 13.11
CA LYS A 162 1.07 -9.29 12.09
C LYS A 162 0.73 -10.48 11.20
N LEU A 163 1.72 -11.31 10.89
CA LEU A 163 1.53 -12.51 10.09
C LEU A 163 0.75 -13.57 10.88
N TYR A 164 0.99 -13.67 12.19
CA TYR A 164 0.27 -14.58 13.08
C TYR A 164 -1.22 -14.26 13.15
N ASP A 165 -1.60 -12.97 13.19
CA ASP A 165 -3.00 -12.54 13.14
C ASP A 165 -3.75 -12.99 11.87
N ILE A 166 -3.02 -13.14 10.76
CA ILE A 166 -3.61 -13.45 9.44
C ILE A 166 -3.59 -14.96 9.19
N ALA A 167 -2.43 -15.59 9.43
CA ALA A 167 -2.16 -16.98 9.07
C ALA A 167 -1.29 -17.65 10.14
N PRO A 168 -1.85 -17.98 11.33
CA PRO A 168 -1.08 -18.55 12.43
C PRO A 168 -0.49 -19.92 12.08
N GLY A 169 -1.20 -20.73 11.29
CA GLY A 169 -0.70 -22.01 10.80
C GLY A 169 0.59 -21.90 9.97
N LEU A 170 0.69 -20.84 9.14
CA LEU A 170 1.88 -20.60 8.32
C LEU A 170 3.07 -20.15 9.18
N VAL A 171 2.82 -19.36 10.23
CA VAL A 171 3.84 -18.94 11.21
C VAL A 171 4.42 -20.13 11.95
N GLN A 172 3.57 -21.08 12.35
CA GLN A 172 3.98 -22.32 13.02
C GLN A 172 4.74 -23.25 12.06
N GLU A 173 4.23 -23.48 10.84
CA GLU A 173 4.87 -24.36 9.84
C GLU A 173 6.28 -23.88 9.48
N ARG A 174 6.48 -22.55 9.39
CA ARG A 174 7.77 -21.96 9.00
C ARG A 174 8.75 -21.76 10.15
N GLY A 175 8.35 -22.09 11.38
CA GLY A 175 9.20 -21.96 12.56
C GLY A 175 9.56 -20.51 12.93
N PHE A 176 8.65 -19.56 12.63
CA PHE A 176 8.90 -18.14 12.93
C PHE A 176 8.77 -17.82 14.42
N LEU A 177 8.00 -18.61 15.18
CA LEU A 177 7.88 -18.42 16.63
C LEU A 177 9.20 -18.73 17.34
N GLU A 178 9.86 -19.83 16.97
CA GLU A 178 11.17 -20.22 17.49
C GLU A 178 12.21 -19.16 17.12
N THR A 179 12.21 -18.71 15.87
CA THR A 179 13.13 -17.65 15.42
C THR A 179 12.89 -16.34 16.18
N LEU A 180 11.63 -15.98 16.45
CA LEU A 180 11.27 -14.79 17.21
C LEU A 180 11.69 -14.90 18.68
N HIS A 181 11.55 -16.09 19.27
CA HIS A 181 12.04 -16.38 20.62
C HIS A 181 13.57 -16.24 20.71
N ASP A 182 14.31 -16.74 19.72
CA ASP A 182 15.77 -16.59 19.66
C ASP A 182 16.20 -15.11 19.62
N LEU A 183 15.41 -14.25 18.96
CA LEU A 183 15.66 -12.80 18.91
C LEU A 183 15.49 -12.08 20.26
N ILE A 184 14.97 -12.73 21.31
CA ILE A 184 15.02 -12.18 22.68
C ILE A 184 16.47 -12.10 23.18
N SER A 185 17.35 -12.96 22.67
CA SER A 185 18.77 -12.98 22.99
C SER A 185 19.62 -12.16 22.00
N ASP A 186 18.99 -11.30 21.17
CA ASP A 186 19.71 -10.47 20.20
C ASP A 186 20.64 -9.46 20.90
N SER A 187 21.76 -9.16 20.25
CA SER A 187 22.73 -8.17 20.74
C SER A 187 22.20 -6.74 20.74
N ASN A 188 21.17 -6.45 19.93
CA ASN A 188 20.57 -5.13 19.83
C ASN A 188 19.32 -5.01 20.72
N PRO A 189 19.30 -4.08 21.70
CA PRO A 189 18.16 -3.91 22.60
C PRO A 189 16.85 -3.56 21.91
N SER A 190 16.89 -2.86 20.76
CA SER A 190 15.68 -2.54 20.01
C SER A 190 15.07 -3.77 19.36
N VAL A 191 15.88 -4.73 18.92
CA VAL A 191 15.39 -6.01 18.38
C VAL A 191 14.73 -6.80 19.50
N VAL A 192 15.42 -6.96 20.63
CA VAL A 192 14.88 -7.64 21.82
C VAL A 192 13.53 -7.06 22.25
N ALA A 193 13.42 -5.73 22.38
CA ALA A 193 12.18 -5.08 22.78
C ALA A 193 11.02 -5.36 21.82
N ASN A 194 11.27 -5.34 20.50
CA ASN A 194 10.24 -5.63 19.50
C ASN A 194 9.88 -7.13 19.46
N SER A 195 10.85 -8.02 19.67
CA SER A 195 10.61 -9.46 19.76
C SER A 195 9.75 -9.83 20.96
N VAL A 196 10.06 -9.25 22.13
CA VAL A 196 9.25 -9.43 23.34
C VAL A 196 7.84 -8.89 23.13
N ALA A 197 7.69 -7.68 22.59
CA ALA A 197 6.38 -7.11 22.31
C ALA A 197 5.56 -7.99 21.34
N ALA A 198 6.18 -8.47 20.26
CA ALA A 198 5.55 -9.37 19.29
C ALA A 198 5.13 -10.70 19.93
N LEU A 199 5.96 -11.29 20.80
CA LEU A 199 5.62 -12.52 21.51
C LEU A 199 4.51 -12.32 22.53
N SER A 200 4.48 -11.18 23.23
CA SER A 200 3.39 -10.82 24.12
C SER A 200 2.06 -10.69 23.36
N GLU A 201 2.05 -10.00 22.22
CA GLU A 201 0.86 -9.85 21.37
C GLU A 201 0.34 -11.20 20.86
N ILE A 202 1.25 -12.09 20.42
CA ILE A 202 0.92 -13.45 19.99
C ILE A 202 0.35 -14.28 21.15
N ALA A 203 0.89 -14.14 22.37
CA ALA A 203 0.43 -14.89 23.53
C ALA A 203 -0.96 -14.44 24.04
N GLU A 204 -1.36 -13.21 23.72
CA GLU A 204 -2.69 -12.66 24.05
C GLU A 204 -3.78 -13.03 23.03
N THR A 205 -3.40 -13.59 21.87
CA THR A 205 -4.30 -13.94 20.75
C THR A 205 -4.75 -15.40 20.80
#